data_AF-A0A8W8MDU6-F1
#
_entry.id   AF-A0A8W8MDU6-F1
#
_cell.length_a   1.000
_cell.length_b   1.000
_cell.length_c   1.000
_cell.angle_alpha   90.00
_cell.angle_beta   90.00
_cell.angle_gamma   90.00
#
_symmetry.space_group_name_H-M   'P 1'
#
loop_
_entity.id
_entity.type
_entity.pdbx_description
1 polymer ?
#
loop_
_entity_poly.entity_id
_entity_poly.type
_entity_poly.pdbx_seq_one_letter_code
_entity_poly.pdbx_strand_id
1 'polypeptide(L)'
;MEKEVLVCGQACPNQCRCQNSRVKCHRVQTFPHLGFPGNTTKIAFDHADLDEIPTNAFQGLSSLVAVEFTECSISSIAVNAFSEVMSLRNLRFESCSIGHIHQHAFAITGRRLKIEFSKSIIRYIHSFAFFAIVGANKMSWKQSQIFNLLPNGFYNVTGLKKLSFDDCEMTVYATAFGEIRALQELRIRRTYFNTLACNGVTELFKATNVYLSRNSINCDCGIEWVNQEVPDQSFKRFLETTTCKRPGEYKNVTMETV
;
A
#
# COMPACT_ATOMS: atom_id res chain seq x y z
N MET A 1 -26.72 -30.23 -3.31
CA MET A 1 -26.38 -30.54 -1.91
C MET A 1 -24.93 -30.16 -1.70
N GLU A 2 -24.71 -28.90 -1.33
CA GLU A 2 -23.43 -28.45 -0.78
C GLU A 2 -23.27 -29.12 0.57
N LYS A 3 -22.21 -29.93 0.71
CA LYS A 3 -21.68 -30.27 2.01
C LYS A 3 -20.50 -29.33 2.23
N GLU A 4 -20.75 -28.20 2.89
CA GLU A 4 -19.69 -27.52 3.63
C GLU A 4 -19.23 -28.48 4.72
N VAL A 5 -18.13 -29.16 4.44
CA VAL A 5 -17.47 -30.02 5.42
C VAL A 5 -16.78 -29.10 6.42
N LEU A 6 -17.25 -29.13 7.67
CA LEU A 6 -16.60 -28.59 8.86
C LEU A 6 -15.11 -29.00 8.87
N VAL A 7 -14.19 -28.04 8.69
CA VAL A 7 -12.74 -28.32 8.72
C VAL A 7 -12.29 -28.44 10.18
N CYS A 8 -12.05 -29.68 10.61
CA CYS A 8 -11.30 -29.99 11.82
C CYS A 8 -9.90 -29.36 11.71
N GLY A 9 -9.43 -28.69 12.77
CA GLY A 9 -8.33 -27.71 12.77
C GLY A 9 -7.25 -27.94 11.72
N GLN A 10 -7.13 -26.99 10.77
CA GLN A 10 -6.15 -27.06 9.68
C GLN A 10 -4.75 -27.36 10.23
N ALA A 11 -4.11 -28.39 9.68
CA ALA A 11 -2.77 -28.79 10.05
C ALA A 11 -1.74 -27.74 9.64
N CYS A 12 -0.56 -27.76 10.26
CA CYS A 12 0.53 -26.90 9.83
C CYS A 12 0.90 -27.19 8.36
N PRO A 13 1.04 -26.18 7.48
CA PRO A 13 1.49 -26.42 6.12
C PRO A 13 2.84 -27.12 6.07
N ASN A 14 2.98 -28.11 5.18
CA ASN A 14 4.20 -28.94 5.07
C ASN A 14 5.49 -28.13 4.80
N GLN A 15 5.36 -26.98 4.13
CA GLN A 15 6.49 -26.10 3.81
C GLN A 15 6.74 -25.03 4.90
N CYS A 16 6.04 -25.11 6.02
CA CYS A 16 6.09 -24.14 7.10
C CYS A 16 6.35 -24.83 8.44
N ARG A 17 6.74 -24.04 9.43
CA ARG A 17 6.92 -24.47 10.81
C ARG A 17 5.91 -23.75 11.68
N CYS A 18 5.14 -24.51 12.44
CA CYS A 18 4.15 -23.97 13.36
C CYS A 18 4.63 -24.19 14.80
N GLN A 19 4.66 -23.11 15.59
CA GLN A 19 4.98 -23.16 17.01
C GLN A 19 4.04 -22.24 17.77
N ASN A 20 3.34 -22.81 18.76
CA ASN A 20 2.24 -22.15 19.46
C ASN A 20 1.15 -21.70 18.46
N SER A 21 0.96 -20.39 18.32
CA SER A 21 0.02 -19.75 17.40
C SER A 21 0.74 -18.98 16.28
N ARG A 22 1.99 -19.34 15.97
CA ARG A 22 2.80 -18.69 14.94
C ARG A 22 3.14 -19.68 13.84
N VAL A 23 2.98 -19.24 12.59
CA VAL A 23 3.39 -19.99 11.40
C VAL A 23 4.55 -19.24 10.74
N LYS A 24 5.68 -19.91 10.52
CA LYS A 24 6.80 -19.39 9.75
C LYS A 24 7.03 -20.26 8.52
N CYS A 25 6.89 -19.66 7.34
CA CYS A 25 7.16 -20.27 6.05
C CYS A 25 8.47 -19.68 5.52
N HIS A 26 9.42 -20.53 5.12
CA HIS A 26 10.74 -20.08 4.65
C HIS A 26 11.04 -20.71 3.29
N ARG A 27 11.41 -19.91 2.30
CA ARG A 27 11.74 -20.34 0.93
C ARG A 27 10.65 -21.17 0.24
N VAL A 28 9.40 -20.83 0.52
CA VAL A 28 8.25 -21.45 -0.14
C VAL A 28 8.11 -20.90 -1.56
N GLN A 29 7.73 -21.76 -2.50
CA GLN A 29 7.55 -21.43 -3.93
C GLN A 29 6.08 -21.24 -4.31
N THR A 30 5.17 -21.66 -3.43
CA THR A 30 3.73 -21.55 -3.63
C THR A 30 3.06 -21.19 -2.32
N PHE A 31 1.91 -20.51 -2.41
CA PHE A 31 1.11 -20.20 -1.24
C PHE A 31 0.50 -21.49 -0.65
N PRO A 32 0.53 -21.70 0.68
CA PRO A 32 -0.09 -22.88 1.31
C PRO A 32 -1.59 -23.06 0.99
N HIS A 33 -1.93 -23.98 0.09
CA HIS A 33 -3.32 -24.21 -0.34
C HIS A 33 -4.21 -24.86 0.73
N LEU A 34 -3.63 -25.59 1.69
CA LEU A 34 -4.38 -26.26 2.77
C LEU A 34 -4.77 -25.30 3.92
N GLY A 35 -4.42 -24.02 3.81
CA GLY A 35 -4.69 -23.00 4.82
C GLY A 35 -3.72 -23.04 6.01
N PHE A 36 -4.15 -22.51 7.16
CA PHE A 36 -3.33 -22.37 8.37
C PHE A 36 -4.13 -22.79 9.61
N PRO A 37 -3.46 -23.25 10.69
CA PRO A 37 -4.15 -23.59 11.92
C PRO A 37 -5.09 -22.48 12.43
N GLY A 38 -6.33 -22.83 12.80
CA GLY A 38 -7.36 -21.83 13.15
C GLY A 38 -7.03 -20.93 14.35
N ASN A 39 -6.12 -21.37 15.23
CA ASN A 39 -5.61 -20.58 16.36
C ASN A 39 -4.43 -19.67 16.00
N THR A 40 -4.08 -19.56 14.71
CA THR A 40 -2.93 -18.76 14.25
C THR A 40 -3.15 -17.27 14.53
N THR A 41 -2.15 -16.65 15.17
CA THR A 41 -2.12 -15.22 15.50
C THR A 41 -1.11 -14.45 14.66
N LYS A 42 -0.07 -15.11 14.15
CA LYS A 42 0.95 -14.50 13.30
C LYS A 42 1.40 -15.46 12.21
N ILE A 43 1.47 -14.97 10.98
CA ILE A 43 2.04 -15.69 9.84
C ILE A 43 3.23 -14.87 9.32
N ALA A 44 4.37 -15.52 9.12
CA ALA A 44 5.56 -14.91 8.56
C ALA A 44 6.06 -15.70 7.34
N PHE A 45 6.22 -15.02 6.22
CA PHE A 45 6.87 -15.52 5.02
C PHE A 45 8.25 -14.89 4.89
N ASP A 46 9.24 -15.72 4.63
CA ASP A 46 10.65 -15.36 4.63
C ASP A 46 11.33 -15.95 3.39
N HIS A 47 11.90 -15.11 2.54
CA HIS A 47 12.53 -15.52 1.27
C HIS A 47 11.60 -16.33 0.36
N ALA A 48 10.30 -16.04 0.34
CA ALA A 48 9.34 -16.76 -0.48
C ALA A 48 9.30 -16.23 -1.92
N ASP A 49 9.09 -17.10 -2.89
CA ASP A 49 8.77 -16.74 -4.27
C ASP A 49 7.35 -17.21 -4.55
N LEU A 50 6.40 -16.28 -4.55
CA LEU A 50 4.98 -16.56 -4.63
C LEU A 50 4.46 -16.06 -5.96
N ASP A 51 3.88 -16.95 -6.76
CA ASP A 51 3.10 -16.53 -7.93
C ASP A 51 1.96 -15.60 -7.51
N GLU A 52 1.24 -15.96 -6.45
CA GLU A 52 0.11 -15.18 -5.99
C GLU A 52 -0.11 -15.32 -4.48
N ILE A 53 -0.54 -14.24 -3.82
CA ILE A 53 -1.32 -14.32 -2.58
C ILE A 53 -2.79 -14.45 -2.98
N PRO A 54 -3.38 -15.66 -2.85
CA PRO A 54 -4.66 -15.97 -3.48
C PRO A 54 -5.83 -15.25 -2.81
N THR A 55 -6.96 -15.18 -3.51
CA THR A 55 -8.25 -14.77 -2.95
C THR A 55 -8.54 -15.54 -1.67
N ASN A 56 -9.01 -14.85 -0.62
CA ASN A 56 -9.34 -15.47 0.67
C ASN A 56 -8.17 -16.22 1.35
N ALA A 57 -6.92 -15.83 1.07
CA ALA A 57 -5.70 -16.46 1.59
C ALA A 57 -5.67 -16.71 3.11
N PHE A 58 -6.39 -15.89 3.87
CA PHE A 58 -6.41 -15.92 5.34
C PHE A 58 -7.83 -16.07 5.92
N GLN A 59 -8.79 -16.54 5.11
CA GLN A 59 -10.19 -16.68 5.53
C GLN A 59 -10.32 -17.66 6.71
N GLY A 60 -11.24 -17.35 7.64
CA GLY A 60 -11.49 -18.16 8.83
C GLY A 60 -10.51 -17.95 9.98
N LEU A 61 -9.40 -17.23 9.78
CA LEU A 61 -8.39 -16.97 10.82
C LEU A 61 -8.80 -15.84 11.76
N SER A 62 -9.82 -16.09 12.57
CA SER A 62 -10.41 -15.12 13.51
C SER A 62 -9.44 -14.58 14.58
N SER A 63 -8.32 -15.29 14.82
CA SER A 63 -7.28 -14.88 15.77
C SER A 63 -6.07 -14.20 15.12
N LEU A 64 -6.04 -14.07 13.79
CA LEU A 64 -4.87 -13.55 13.06
C LEU A 64 -4.68 -12.05 13.27
N VAL A 65 -3.56 -11.67 13.91
CA VAL A 65 -3.24 -10.27 14.23
C VAL A 65 -2.21 -9.70 13.26
N ALA A 66 -1.25 -10.51 12.82
CA ALA A 66 -0.12 -10.05 12.02
C ALA A 66 0.21 -10.98 10.86
N VAL A 67 0.46 -10.41 9.68
CA VAL A 67 1.05 -11.08 8.52
C VAL A 67 2.27 -10.29 8.07
N GLU A 68 3.40 -10.96 7.95
CA GLU A 68 4.69 -10.34 7.60
C GLU A 68 5.33 -11.08 6.43
N PHE A 69 5.75 -10.34 5.41
CA PHE A 69 6.53 -10.83 4.28
C PHE A 69 7.90 -10.15 4.32
N THR A 70 8.98 -10.94 4.31
CA THR A 70 10.36 -10.47 4.34
C THR A 70 11.14 -11.10 3.20
N GLU A 71 11.76 -10.26 2.37
CA GLU A 71 12.58 -10.71 1.23
C GLU A 71 11.81 -11.61 0.26
N CYS A 72 10.52 -11.33 0.05
CA CYS A 72 9.67 -12.12 -0.83
C CYS A 72 9.55 -11.53 -2.24
N SER A 73 9.49 -12.39 -3.25
CA SER A 73 9.01 -12.07 -4.59
C SER A 73 7.55 -12.51 -4.69
N ILE A 74 6.65 -11.59 -5.05
CA ILE A 74 5.20 -11.84 -5.13
C ILE A 74 4.72 -11.32 -6.48
N SER A 75 4.34 -12.20 -7.40
CA SER A 75 3.91 -11.75 -8.73
C SER A 75 2.57 -11.01 -8.68
N SER A 76 1.58 -11.54 -7.94
CA SER A 76 0.30 -10.86 -7.71
C SER A 76 -0.22 -10.97 -6.27
N ILE A 77 -0.95 -9.93 -5.84
CA ILE A 77 -1.88 -9.98 -4.71
C ILE A 77 -3.28 -9.97 -5.31
N ALA A 78 -3.98 -11.09 -5.19
CA ALA A 78 -5.28 -11.30 -5.80
C ALA A 78 -6.36 -10.34 -5.27
N VAL A 79 -7.46 -10.29 -6.02
CA VAL A 79 -8.71 -9.64 -5.57
C VAL A 79 -9.13 -10.28 -4.24
N ASN A 80 -9.47 -9.47 -3.24
CA ASN A 80 -9.92 -9.95 -1.93
C ASN A 80 -8.91 -10.88 -1.21
N ALA A 81 -7.60 -10.78 -1.51
CA ALA A 81 -6.59 -11.62 -0.85
C ALA A 81 -6.61 -11.50 0.70
N PHE A 82 -6.89 -10.30 1.21
CA PHE A 82 -6.97 -10.02 2.64
C PHE A 82 -8.41 -9.75 3.14
N SER A 83 -9.44 -10.22 2.43
CA SER A 83 -10.83 -9.98 2.82
C SER A 83 -11.25 -10.75 4.07
N GLU A 84 -12.17 -10.16 4.84
CA GLU A 84 -12.84 -10.78 6.00
C GLU A 84 -11.91 -11.14 7.18
N VAL A 85 -10.66 -10.65 7.17
CA VAL A 85 -9.71 -10.83 8.29
C VAL A 85 -9.86 -9.71 9.31
N MET A 86 -10.99 -9.70 10.03
CA MET A 86 -11.39 -8.63 10.95
C MET A 86 -10.45 -8.45 12.16
N SER A 87 -9.67 -9.47 12.49
CA SER A 87 -8.67 -9.50 13.56
C SER A 87 -7.34 -8.88 13.16
N LEU A 88 -7.06 -8.75 11.86
CA LEU A 88 -5.77 -8.28 11.36
C LEU A 88 -5.52 -6.84 11.82
N ARG A 89 -4.31 -6.58 12.31
CA ARG A 89 -3.86 -5.25 12.79
C ARG A 89 -2.56 -4.80 12.13
N ASN A 90 -1.73 -5.75 11.70
CA ASN A 90 -0.41 -5.47 11.16
C ASN A 90 -0.19 -6.29 9.89
N LEU A 91 0.00 -5.60 8.78
CA LEU A 91 0.43 -6.19 7.52
C LEU A 91 1.72 -5.51 7.09
N ARG A 92 2.80 -6.28 6.92
CA ARG A 92 4.12 -5.75 6.57
C ARG A 92 4.70 -6.47 5.37
N PHE A 93 5.25 -5.68 4.46
CA PHE A 93 6.10 -6.12 3.37
C PHE A 93 7.46 -5.42 3.52
N GLU A 94 8.49 -6.20 3.80
CA GLU A 94 9.87 -5.71 3.95
C GLU A 94 10.76 -6.34 2.89
N SER A 95 11.49 -5.52 2.15
CA SER A 95 12.39 -5.97 1.09
C SER A 95 11.70 -6.86 0.04
N CYS A 96 10.42 -6.60 -0.25
CA CYS A 96 9.64 -7.42 -1.17
C CYS A 96 9.57 -6.82 -2.58
N SER A 97 9.47 -7.66 -3.60
CA SER A 97 9.13 -7.26 -4.98
C SER A 97 7.71 -7.73 -5.29
N ILE A 98 6.80 -6.79 -5.49
CA ILE A 98 5.38 -7.06 -5.78
C ILE A 98 5.08 -6.64 -7.21
N GLY A 99 4.66 -7.56 -8.06
CA GLY A 99 4.26 -7.25 -9.42
C GLY A 99 2.95 -6.46 -9.45
N HIS A 100 1.87 -7.07 -8.99
CA HIS A 100 0.52 -6.53 -9.14
C HIS A 100 -0.23 -6.54 -7.80
N ILE A 101 -0.79 -5.40 -7.42
CA ILE A 101 -1.83 -5.31 -6.38
C ILE A 101 -3.16 -5.09 -7.10
N HIS A 102 -3.99 -6.14 -7.17
CA HIS A 102 -5.27 -6.07 -7.87
C HIS A 102 -6.33 -5.30 -7.08
N GLN A 103 -7.42 -4.97 -7.77
CA GLN A 103 -8.60 -4.32 -7.20
C GLN A 103 -9.09 -5.06 -5.95
N HIS A 104 -9.53 -4.33 -4.93
CA HIS A 104 -10.09 -4.87 -3.70
C HIS A 104 -9.18 -5.84 -2.93
N ALA A 105 -7.87 -5.89 -3.19
CA ALA A 105 -6.94 -6.79 -2.53
C ALA A 105 -7.01 -6.72 -0.99
N PHE A 106 -7.32 -5.54 -0.44
CA PHE A 106 -7.41 -5.27 1.00
C PHE A 106 -8.83 -4.93 1.49
N ALA A 107 -9.85 -5.22 0.69
CA ALA A 107 -11.23 -4.89 1.03
C ALA A 107 -11.64 -5.52 2.36
N ILE A 108 -12.41 -4.78 3.17
CA ILE A 108 -13.06 -5.30 4.39
C ILE A 108 -12.04 -5.94 5.35
N THR A 109 -11.13 -5.11 5.84
CA THR A 109 -10.11 -5.49 6.81
C THR A 109 -10.34 -4.85 8.17
N GLY A 110 -9.86 -5.51 9.23
CA GLY A 110 -10.12 -5.17 10.63
C GLY A 110 -9.88 -3.72 11.05
N ARG A 111 -10.59 -3.28 12.10
CA ARG A 111 -10.40 -1.95 12.71
C ARG A 111 -8.94 -1.77 13.15
N ARG A 112 -8.36 -0.62 12.82
CA ARG A 112 -6.98 -0.21 13.13
C ARG A 112 -5.88 -0.95 12.38
N LEU A 113 -6.14 -1.49 11.20
CA LEU A 113 -5.11 -2.09 10.37
C LEU A 113 -4.00 -1.08 10.02
N LYS A 114 -2.74 -1.52 10.16
CA LYS A 114 -1.54 -0.84 9.71
C LYS A 114 -0.93 -1.63 8.57
N ILE A 115 -0.76 -0.99 7.41
CA ILE A 115 -0.11 -1.58 6.23
C ILE A 115 1.21 -0.85 6.01
N GLU A 116 2.32 -1.58 6.08
CA GLU A 116 3.67 -1.02 6.03
C GLU A 116 4.48 -1.68 4.91
N PHE A 117 4.97 -0.86 3.97
CA PHE A 117 5.93 -1.27 2.94
C PHE A 117 7.28 -0.64 3.25
N SER A 118 8.33 -1.45 3.34
CA SER A 118 9.70 -1.00 3.61
C SER A 118 10.64 -1.61 2.59
N LYS A 119 11.51 -0.82 1.96
CA LYS A 119 12.49 -1.32 0.98
C LYS A 119 11.88 -2.17 -0.13
N SER A 120 10.62 -1.90 -0.47
CA SER A 120 9.83 -2.76 -1.36
C SER A 120 9.60 -2.09 -2.70
N ILE A 121 9.48 -2.90 -3.74
CA ILE A 121 9.22 -2.45 -5.11
C ILE A 121 7.82 -2.94 -5.48
N ILE A 122 6.95 -2.03 -5.93
CA ILE A 122 5.61 -2.34 -6.42
C ILE A 122 5.53 -1.90 -7.87
N ARG A 123 5.30 -2.83 -8.80
CA ARG A 123 5.21 -2.49 -10.24
C ARG A 123 3.87 -1.82 -10.59
N TYR A 124 2.76 -2.38 -10.11
CA TYR A 124 1.43 -1.87 -10.37
C TYR A 124 0.54 -1.91 -9.13
N ILE A 125 -0.02 -0.75 -8.78
CA ILE A 125 -1.19 -0.64 -7.91
C ILE A 125 -2.38 -0.35 -8.82
N HIS A 126 -3.26 -1.34 -8.97
CA HIS A 126 -4.41 -1.24 -9.88
C HIS A 126 -5.50 -0.33 -9.32
N SER A 127 -6.40 0.12 -10.20
CA SER A 127 -7.61 0.84 -9.80
C SER A 127 -8.37 0.07 -8.74
N PHE A 128 -8.86 0.78 -7.72
CA PHE A 128 -9.61 0.23 -6.58
C PHE A 128 -8.83 -0.79 -5.72
N ALA A 129 -7.50 -0.88 -5.84
CA ALA A 129 -6.69 -1.81 -5.04
C ALA A 129 -6.93 -1.67 -3.53
N PHE A 130 -7.11 -0.43 -3.06
CA PHE A 130 -7.36 -0.11 -1.65
C PHE A 130 -8.82 0.30 -1.37
N PHE A 131 -9.76 0.00 -2.27
CA PHE A 131 -11.15 0.41 -2.13
C PHE A 131 -11.82 -0.15 -0.86
N ALA A 132 -12.67 0.67 -0.24
CA ALA A 132 -13.49 0.30 0.93
C ALA A 132 -12.68 -0.29 2.09
N ILE A 133 -11.45 0.18 2.30
CA ILE A 133 -10.73 -0.06 3.55
C ILE A 133 -11.37 0.78 4.65
N VAL A 134 -12.39 0.20 5.28
CA VAL A 134 -13.11 0.83 6.41
C VAL A 134 -12.26 0.79 7.69
N GLY A 135 -11.36 -0.19 7.81
CA GLY A 135 -10.63 -0.46 9.05
C GLY A 135 -9.18 0.03 9.13
N ALA A 136 -8.49 0.33 8.03
CA ALA A 136 -7.07 0.73 8.13
C ALA A 136 -6.90 2.15 8.64
N ASN A 137 -6.06 2.31 9.65
CA ASN A 137 -5.76 3.60 10.25
C ASN A 137 -4.50 4.23 9.67
N LYS A 138 -3.53 3.41 9.28
CA LYS A 138 -2.20 3.88 8.87
C LYS A 138 -1.69 3.08 7.69
N MET A 139 -1.20 3.81 6.70
CA MET A 139 -0.46 3.24 5.59
C MET A 139 0.85 4.00 5.42
N SER A 140 1.94 3.27 5.27
CA SER A 140 3.27 3.88 5.13
C SER A 140 4.16 3.13 4.17
N TRP A 141 4.82 3.88 3.30
CA TRP A 141 5.92 3.42 2.47
C TRP A 141 7.19 4.10 2.93
N LYS A 142 8.24 3.31 3.11
CA LYS A 142 9.57 3.78 3.45
C LYS A 142 10.58 3.15 2.49
N GLN A 143 11.48 3.95 1.92
CA GLN A 143 12.56 3.44 1.07
C GLN A 143 12.02 2.55 -0.07
N SER A 144 10.83 2.85 -0.58
CA SER A 144 10.08 1.98 -1.48
C SER A 144 9.83 2.65 -2.83
N GLN A 145 9.59 1.85 -3.85
CA GLN A 145 9.33 2.31 -5.22
C GLN A 145 7.95 1.85 -5.68
N ILE A 146 7.17 2.77 -6.26
CA ILE A 146 5.85 2.48 -6.85
C ILE A 146 5.91 2.90 -8.32
N PHE A 147 6.13 1.95 -9.23
CA PHE A 147 6.31 2.25 -10.65
C PHE A 147 5.05 2.81 -11.31
N ASN A 148 3.87 2.30 -10.93
CA ASN A 148 2.60 2.75 -11.49
C ASN A 148 1.50 2.69 -10.42
N LEU A 149 1.08 3.86 -9.93
CA LEU A 149 -0.16 4.01 -9.19
C LEU A 149 -1.27 4.46 -10.14
N LEU A 150 -2.10 3.50 -10.56
CA LEU A 150 -3.13 3.72 -11.57
C LEU A 150 -4.29 4.58 -11.05
N PRO A 151 -5.10 5.18 -11.94
CA PRO A 151 -6.27 5.96 -11.55
C PRO A 151 -7.18 5.21 -10.58
N ASN A 152 -7.73 5.92 -9.60
CA ASN A 152 -8.61 5.36 -8.57
C ASN A 152 -7.98 4.27 -7.68
N GLY A 153 -6.65 4.12 -7.64
CA GLY A 153 -5.97 3.13 -6.78
C GLY A 153 -6.35 3.25 -5.30
N PHE A 154 -6.52 4.49 -4.81
CA PHE A 154 -7.00 4.82 -3.47
C PHE A 154 -8.41 5.45 -3.48
N TYR A 155 -9.29 5.02 -4.39
CA TYR A 155 -10.65 5.55 -4.41
C TYR A 155 -11.48 5.07 -3.21
N ASN A 156 -12.22 6.00 -2.60
CA ASN A 156 -13.17 5.75 -1.50
C ASN A 156 -12.53 5.03 -0.29
N VAL A 157 -11.36 5.51 0.12
CA VAL A 157 -10.63 4.99 1.28
C VAL A 157 -11.11 5.75 2.52
N THR A 158 -12.17 5.24 3.15
CA THR A 158 -12.87 5.95 4.25
C THR A 158 -12.27 5.74 5.64
N GLY A 159 -11.45 4.72 5.85
CA GLY A 159 -10.84 4.44 7.17
C GLY A 159 -9.49 5.11 7.41
N LEU A 160 -8.77 5.50 6.35
CA LEU A 160 -7.36 5.86 6.43
C LEU A 160 -7.14 7.22 7.11
N LYS A 161 -6.50 7.21 8.27
CA LYS A 161 -6.21 8.42 9.07
C LYS A 161 -4.82 8.97 8.86
N LYS A 162 -3.83 8.11 8.61
CA LYS A 162 -2.42 8.49 8.46
C LYS A 162 -1.82 7.88 7.21
N LEU A 163 -1.29 8.73 6.33
CA LEU A 163 -0.62 8.33 5.12
C LEU A 163 0.79 8.91 5.11
N SER A 164 1.79 8.07 4.82
CA SER A 164 3.17 8.54 4.76
C SER A 164 4.01 7.89 3.66
N PHE A 165 4.82 8.71 3.01
CA PHE A 165 5.85 8.31 2.06
C PHE A 165 7.17 8.96 2.51
N ASP A 166 8.17 8.12 2.80
CA ASP A 166 9.48 8.58 3.28
C ASP A 166 10.59 7.90 2.47
N ASP A 167 11.37 8.70 1.75
CA ASP A 167 12.45 8.18 0.90
C ASP A 167 11.91 7.26 -0.20
N CYS A 168 10.87 7.72 -0.91
CA CYS A 168 10.17 6.92 -1.92
C CYS A 168 10.38 7.47 -3.33
N GLU A 169 10.10 6.62 -4.32
CA GLU A 169 9.99 7.02 -5.72
C GLU A 169 8.68 6.51 -6.29
N MET A 170 7.94 7.35 -7.02
CA MET A 170 6.65 6.93 -7.56
C MET A 170 6.21 7.65 -8.83
N THR A 171 5.39 6.95 -9.62
CA THR A 171 4.60 7.51 -10.74
C THR A 171 3.13 7.47 -10.34
N VAL A 172 2.50 8.65 -10.25
CA VAL A 172 1.11 8.82 -9.85
C VAL A 172 0.30 9.30 -11.04
N TYR A 173 -0.62 8.46 -11.52
CA TYR A 173 -1.52 8.80 -12.62
C TYR A 173 -2.71 9.64 -12.12
N ALA A 174 -3.46 10.20 -13.06
CA ALA A 174 -4.57 11.09 -12.75
C ALA A 174 -5.60 10.39 -11.86
N THR A 175 -6.16 11.14 -10.90
CA THR A 175 -7.17 10.66 -9.94
C THR A 175 -6.78 9.40 -9.15
N ALA A 176 -5.49 9.09 -9.05
CA ALA A 176 -4.97 7.95 -8.28
C ALA A 176 -5.48 7.94 -6.83
N PHE A 177 -5.57 9.12 -6.22
CA PHE A 177 -6.12 9.31 -4.89
C PHE A 177 -7.46 10.05 -4.99
N GLY A 178 -8.56 9.37 -4.67
CA GLY A 178 -9.91 9.92 -4.76
C GLY A 178 -10.71 9.61 -3.51
N GLU A 179 -11.47 10.58 -3.00
CA GLU A 179 -12.44 10.33 -1.90
C GLU A 179 -11.80 9.80 -0.59
N ILE A 180 -10.61 10.31 -0.21
CA ILE A 180 -9.89 9.92 1.02
C ILE A 180 -10.32 10.81 2.19
N ARG A 181 -11.61 10.71 2.56
CA ARG A 181 -12.29 11.70 3.41
C ARG A 181 -11.86 11.73 4.88
N ALA A 182 -11.22 10.68 5.38
CA ALA A 182 -10.87 10.54 6.80
C ALA A 182 -9.40 10.85 7.10
N LEU A 183 -8.62 11.33 6.13
CA LEU A 183 -7.20 11.57 6.29
C LEU A 183 -6.93 12.72 7.26
N GLN A 184 -6.19 12.45 8.33
CA GLN A 184 -5.86 13.42 9.37
C GLN A 184 -4.40 13.86 9.30
N GLU A 185 -3.51 12.96 8.90
CA GLU A 185 -2.07 13.20 8.85
C GLU A 185 -1.50 12.71 7.52
N LEU A 186 -0.92 13.63 6.76
CA LEU A 186 -0.14 13.35 5.56
C LEU A 186 1.32 13.71 5.81
N ARG A 187 2.24 12.77 5.53
CA ARG A 187 3.68 13.01 5.59
C ARG A 187 4.35 12.56 4.31
N ILE A 188 4.87 13.49 3.53
CA ILE A 188 5.64 13.20 2.31
C ILE A 188 7.03 13.79 2.47
N ARG A 189 8.04 12.93 2.58
CA ARG A 189 9.42 13.35 2.78
C ARG A 189 10.34 12.63 1.81
N ARG A 190 11.31 13.37 1.24
CA ARG A 190 12.33 12.79 0.34
C ARG A 190 11.71 11.88 -0.72
N THR A 191 10.54 12.26 -1.23
CA THR A 191 9.85 11.50 -2.26
C THR A 191 10.14 12.10 -3.62
N TYR A 192 10.54 11.27 -4.57
CA TYR A 192 10.68 11.64 -5.97
C TYR A 192 9.46 11.19 -6.75
N PHE A 193 8.73 12.14 -7.33
CA PHE A 193 7.61 11.90 -8.22
C PHE A 193 8.11 11.91 -9.66
N ASN A 194 8.25 10.74 -10.29
CA ASN A 194 8.61 10.65 -11.70
C ASN A 194 7.52 11.24 -12.60
N THR A 195 6.27 11.00 -12.23
CA THR A 195 5.10 11.66 -12.81
C THR A 195 4.11 11.94 -11.69
N LEU A 196 3.52 13.13 -11.70
CA LEU A 196 2.39 13.48 -10.84
C LEU A 196 1.33 14.16 -11.70
N ALA A 197 0.41 13.36 -12.21
CA ALA A 197 -0.65 13.85 -13.08
C ALA A 197 -1.70 14.67 -12.31
N CYS A 198 -2.48 15.45 -13.06
CA CYS A 198 -3.56 16.28 -12.55
C CYS A 198 -4.50 15.52 -11.61
N ASN A 199 -4.92 16.16 -10.51
CA ASN A 199 -5.75 15.57 -9.46
C ASN A 199 -5.15 14.29 -8.83
N GLY A 200 -3.84 14.06 -9.00
CA GLY A 200 -3.16 12.94 -8.40
C GLY A 200 -3.11 13.03 -6.87
N VAL A 201 -2.89 14.22 -6.30
CA VAL A 201 -2.64 14.39 -4.84
C VAL A 201 -3.52 15.44 -4.17
N THR A 202 -4.43 16.07 -4.91
CA THR A 202 -5.29 17.16 -4.39
C THR A 202 -6.11 16.72 -3.18
N GLU A 203 -6.67 15.51 -3.22
CA GLU A 203 -7.38 14.93 -2.07
C GLU A 203 -6.50 14.71 -0.83
N LEU A 204 -5.20 14.49 -1.00
CA LEU A 204 -4.28 14.27 0.11
C LEU A 204 -4.02 15.56 0.90
N PHE A 205 -3.99 16.70 0.22
CA PHE A 205 -3.68 18.00 0.82
C PHE A 205 -4.82 18.56 1.70
N LYS A 206 -6.01 17.95 1.63
CA LYS A 206 -7.15 18.22 2.52
C LYS A 206 -6.96 17.66 3.94
N ALA A 207 -5.90 16.90 4.20
CA ALA A 207 -5.62 16.35 5.53
C ALA A 207 -5.41 17.45 6.57
N THR A 208 -5.78 17.19 7.84
CA THR A 208 -5.66 18.17 8.93
C THR A 208 -4.21 18.61 9.17
N ASN A 209 -3.26 17.67 9.12
CA ASN A 209 -1.85 17.92 9.35
C ASN A 209 -1.04 17.46 8.15
N VAL A 210 -0.47 18.41 7.41
CA VAL A 210 0.33 18.16 6.19
C VAL A 210 1.79 18.53 6.44
N TYR A 211 2.66 17.53 6.32
CA TYR A 211 4.11 17.64 6.49
C TYR A 211 4.81 17.27 5.18
N LEU A 212 5.35 18.28 4.49
CA LEU A 212 6.05 18.14 3.21
C LEU A 212 7.49 18.60 3.38
N SER A 213 8.46 17.81 2.93
CA SER A 213 9.87 18.22 3.02
C SER A 213 10.78 17.47 2.04
N ARG A 214 11.63 18.23 1.34
CA ARG A 214 12.69 17.69 0.47
C ARG A 214 12.14 16.76 -0.61
N ASN A 215 10.96 17.06 -1.14
CA ASN A 215 10.39 16.28 -2.23
C ASN A 215 10.91 16.80 -3.57
N SER A 216 10.85 15.96 -4.59
CA SER A 216 11.20 16.38 -5.94
C SER A 216 10.26 15.78 -6.97
N ILE A 217 10.13 16.45 -8.10
CA ILE A 217 9.25 16.05 -9.20
C ILE A 217 9.94 16.23 -10.54
N ASN A 218 9.59 15.43 -11.54
CA ASN A 218 9.93 15.73 -12.93
C ASN A 218 9.06 16.89 -13.43
N CYS A 219 9.66 18.05 -13.68
CA CYS A 219 8.98 19.26 -14.12
C CYS A 219 8.90 19.29 -15.65
N ASP A 220 8.12 18.38 -16.20
CA ASP A 220 7.78 18.33 -17.61
C ASP A 220 6.41 18.98 -17.87
N CYS A 221 5.87 18.86 -19.08
CA CYS A 221 4.52 19.39 -19.38
C CYS A 221 3.40 18.70 -18.57
N GLY A 222 3.67 17.56 -17.93
CA GLY A 222 2.70 16.82 -17.13
C GLY A 222 2.28 17.53 -15.84
N ILE A 223 3.01 18.58 -15.42
CA ILE A 223 2.70 19.39 -14.24
C ILE A 223 1.94 20.70 -14.54
N GLU A 224 1.48 20.91 -15.78
CA GLU A 224 0.74 22.13 -16.18
C GLU A 224 -0.49 22.42 -15.29
N TRP A 225 -1.11 21.37 -14.74
CA TRP A 225 -2.24 21.47 -13.81
C TRP A 225 -1.95 22.33 -12.58
N VAL A 226 -0.68 22.47 -12.18
CA VAL A 226 -0.27 23.32 -11.05
C VAL A 226 -0.74 24.76 -11.23
N ASN A 227 -0.78 25.25 -12.47
CA ASN A 227 -1.23 26.62 -12.81
C ASN A 227 -2.76 26.78 -12.79
N GLN A 228 -3.50 25.68 -12.74
CA GLN A 228 -4.97 25.66 -12.79
C GLN A 228 -5.61 25.49 -11.41
N GLU A 229 -4.84 25.02 -10.42
CA GLU A 229 -5.32 24.79 -9.05
C GLU A 229 -5.42 26.07 -8.24
N VAL A 230 -6.51 26.22 -7.48
CA VAL A 230 -6.66 27.35 -6.53
C VAL A 230 -5.89 27.00 -5.25
N PRO A 231 -4.79 27.72 -4.91
CA PRO A 231 -3.88 27.27 -3.86
C PRO A 231 -4.47 27.40 -2.45
N ASP A 232 -4.69 26.27 -1.79
CA ASP A 232 -4.84 26.24 -0.32
C ASP A 232 -3.45 26.31 0.38
N GLN A 233 -3.44 26.36 1.71
CA GLN A 233 -2.19 26.46 2.47
C GLN A 233 -1.28 25.24 2.31
N SER A 234 -1.85 24.04 2.16
CA SER A 234 -1.11 22.79 1.97
C SER A 234 -0.47 22.74 0.58
N PHE A 235 -1.20 23.19 -0.44
CA PHE A 235 -0.72 23.27 -1.81
C PHE A 235 0.39 24.33 -1.96
N LYS A 236 0.24 25.51 -1.36
CA LYS A 236 1.32 26.51 -1.32
C LYS A 236 2.60 25.95 -0.72
N ARG A 237 2.48 25.26 0.42
CA ARG A 237 3.61 24.58 1.06
C ARG A 237 4.21 23.49 0.16
N PHE A 238 3.40 22.78 -0.61
CA PHE A 238 3.90 21.81 -1.59
C PHE A 238 4.80 22.49 -2.63
N LEU A 239 4.37 23.64 -3.17
CA LEU A 239 5.15 24.41 -4.16
C LEU A 239 6.46 24.96 -3.58
N GLU A 240 6.41 25.48 -2.35
CA GLU A 240 7.57 26.03 -1.63
C GLU A 240 8.63 24.96 -1.28
N THR A 241 8.19 23.73 -1.00
CA THR A 241 9.06 22.67 -0.43
C THR A 241 9.45 21.55 -1.40
N THR A 242 8.90 21.59 -2.62
CA THR A 242 9.16 20.60 -3.68
C THR A 242 10.00 21.24 -4.78
N THR A 243 11.07 20.56 -5.18
CA THR A 243 11.99 21.06 -6.22
C THR A 243 11.93 20.22 -7.48
N CYS A 244 12.19 20.83 -8.63
CA CYS A 244 12.34 20.10 -9.89
C CYS A 244 13.61 19.24 -9.89
N LYS A 245 13.47 17.96 -10.24
CA LYS A 245 14.61 17.03 -10.41
C LYS A 245 15.21 17.15 -11.81
N ARG A 246 14.35 17.38 -12.80
CA ARG A 246 14.59 17.53 -14.23
C ARG A 246 13.47 18.43 -14.82
N PRO A 247 13.65 19.02 -16.01
CA PRO A 247 14.86 19.05 -16.84
C PRO A 247 16.01 19.83 -16.19
N GLY A 248 17.20 19.80 -16.81
CA GLY A 248 18.41 20.40 -16.24
C GLY A 248 18.28 21.89 -15.90
N GLU A 249 17.52 22.64 -16.70
CA GLU A 249 17.26 24.07 -16.52
C GLU A 249 16.59 24.40 -15.19
N TYR A 250 15.63 23.58 -14.76
CA TYR A 250 14.91 23.76 -13.50
C TYR A 250 15.50 22.94 -12.35
N LYS A 251 16.63 22.26 -12.53
CA LYS A 251 17.14 21.33 -11.53
C LYS A 251 17.41 22.03 -10.19
N ASN A 252 16.79 21.51 -9.12
CA ASN A 252 16.79 22.05 -7.75
C ASN A 252 16.07 23.39 -7.56
N VAL A 253 15.36 23.88 -8.57
CA VAL A 253 14.49 25.07 -8.47
C VAL A 253 13.17 24.65 -7.81
N THR A 254 12.60 25.51 -6.96
CA THR A 254 11.32 25.24 -6.28
C THR A 254 10.16 25.41 -7.25
N MET A 255 9.13 24.58 -7.09
CA MET A 255 7.91 24.59 -7.90
C MET A 255 7.13 25.91 -7.82
N GLU A 256 7.35 26.74 -6.81
CA GLU A 256 6.77 28.09 -6.73
C GLU A 256 7.32 29.06 -7.79
N THR A 257 8.51 28.77 -8.34
CA THR A 257 9.25 29.68 -9.23
C THR A 257 9.44 29.15 -10.65
N VAL A 258 8.87 27.98 -10.94
CA VAL A 258 8.88 27.31 -12.25
C VAL A 258 7.56 27.57 -12.94
#